data_AF-A0AAU0QDC6-F1
#
_entry.id   AF-A0AAU0QDC6-F1
#
_cell.length_a   1.000
_cell.length_b   1.000
_cell.length_c   1.000
_cell.angle_alpha   90.00
_cell.angle_beta   90.00
_cell.angle_gamma   90.00
#
_symmetry.space_group_name_H-M   'P 1'
#
loop_
_entity.id
_entity.type
_entity.pdbx_description
1 polymer ?
#
loop_
_entity_poly.entity_id
_entity_poly.type
_entity_poly.pdbx_seq_one_letter_code
_entity_poly.pdbx_strand_id
1 'polypeptide(L)'
;MAAPDNSRRRPGRPAGSSDTRERILSSARELFAHNGIDRTSIRAVAAKAGVDAALVHHYFGTKQQLFAAAIHIPIDPMVIIGPIREAPVEELGYKLPSLLLPIWDSELGAGLIATLRSLISGSDVGLARSFLEEVVTVELGSRVDNPPGTGKIRTQFVASQLMGVVMARYIVRIEPFASLPAEQIVQTIAPNLQRYLTGELPDDLAP
;
A
#
# COMPACT_ATOMS: atom_id res chain seq x y z
N MET A 1 35.29 -37.07 -42.81
CA MET A 1 33.86 -37.43 -42.74
C MET A 1 33.43 -37.28 -41.28
N ALA A 2 32.86 -36.13 -40.91
CA ALA A 2 32.53 -35.80 -39.52
C ALA A 2 31.02 -35.98 -39.29
N ALA A 3 30.65 -36.66 -38.21
CA ALA A 3 29.27 -36.93 -37.80
C ALA A 3 28.61 -35.67 -37.19
N PRO A 4 27.29 -35.46 -37.35
CA PRO A 4 26.63 -34.29 -36.80
C PRO A 4 26.35 -34.44 -35.29
N ASP A 5 26.71 -33.41 -34.54
CA ASP A 5 26.37 -33.19 -33.14
C ASP A 5 24.88 -32.86 -33.01
N ASN A 6 24.12 -33.76 -32.37
CA ASN A 6 22.70 -33.58 -32.07
C ASN A 6 22.53 -33.21 -30.60
N SER A 7 22.88 -31.97 -30.26
CA SER A 7 22.58 -31.39 -28.95
C SER A 7 21.08 -31.08 -28.86
N ARG A 8 20.33 -32.01 -28.25
CA ARG A 8 18.93 -31.85 -27.87
C ARG A 8 18.74 -30.56 -27.07
N ARG A 9 18.08 -29.56 -27.66
CA ARG A 9 17.61 -28.35 -26.96
C ARG A 9 16.67 -28.76 -25.82
N ARG A 10 17.04 -28.40 -24.59
CA ARG A 10 16.20 -28.56 -23.40
C ARG A 10 14.94 -27.68 -23.55
N PRO A 11 13.73 -28.20 -23.31
CA PRO A 11 12.51 -27.38 -23.34
C PRO A 11 12.59 -26.30 -22.25
N GLY A 12 12.67 -25.03 -22.65
CA GLY A 12 12.58 -23.90 -21.73
C GLY A 12 11.18 -23.79 -21.11
N ARG A 13 11.13 -23.32 -19.86
CA ARG A 13 9.90 -23.02 -19.11
C ARG A 13 8.99 -22.08 -19.94
N PRO A 14 7.67 -22.31 -20.03
CA PRO A 14 6.79 -21.54 -20.92
C PRO A 14 6.88 -20.03 -20.63
N ALA A 15 7.27 -19.23 -21.63
CA ALA A 15 7.44 -17.78 -21.54
C ALA A 15 6.12 -17.00 -21.40
N GLY A 16 4.96 -17.65 -21.50
CA GLY A 16 3.66 -16.97 -21.61
C GLY A 16 3.05 -16.45 -20.30
N SER A 17 3.28 -17.12 -19.16
CA SER A 17 2.59 -16.75 -17.91
C SER A 17 3.25 -15.58 -17.18
N SER A 18 4.59 -15.49 -17.21
CA SER A 18 5.34 -14.41 -16.59
C SER A 18 5.16 -13.08 -17.34
N ASP A 19 5.17 -13.13 -18.68
CA ASP A 19 4.99 -11.95 -19.53
C ASP A 19 3.57 -11.36 -19.41
N THR A 20 2.56 -12.24 -19.36
CA THR A 20 1.16 -11.82 -19.16
C THR A 20 0.96 -11.16 -17.79
N ARG A 21 1.54 -11.73 -16.73
CA ARG A 21 1.45 -11.18 -15.38
C ARG A 21 2.06 -9.77 -15.31
N GLU A 22 3.24 -9.57 -15.90
CA GLU A 22 3.92 -8.27 -15.90
C GLU A 22 3.14 -7.21 -16.71
N ARG A 23 2.56 -7.59 -17.87
CA ARG A 23 1.69 -6.71 -18.67
C ARG A 23 0.46 -6.23 -17.90
N ILE A 24 -0.18 -7.14 -17.15
CA ILE A 24 -1.32 -6.78 -16.29
C ILE A 24 -0.86 -5.79 -15.22
N LEU A 25 0.28 -6.05 -14.57
CA LEU A 25 0.81 -5.16 -13.53
C LEU A 25 1.17 -3.78 -14.06
N SER A 26 1.86 -3.69 -15.21
CA SER A 26 2.18 -2.40 -15.84
C SER A 26 0.92 -1.61 -16.18
N SER A 27 -0.07 -2.28 -16.79
CA SER A 27 -1.35 -1.65 -17.15
C SER A 27 -2.12 -1.17 -15.92
N ALA A 28 -2.09 -1.97 -14.84
CA ALA A 28 -2.68 -1.63 -13.56
C ALA A 28 -2.01 -0.41 -12.93
N ARG A 29 -0.67 -0.38 -12.86
CA ARG A 29 0.12 0.76 -12.35
C ARG A 29 -0.29 2.06 -13.04
N GLU A 30 -0.27 2.07 -14.37
CA GLU A 30 -0.63 3.26 -15.15
C GLU A 30 -2.06 3.73 -14.86
N LEU A 31 -3.05 2.82 -14.89
CA LEU A 31 -4.44 3.19 -14.66
C LEU A 31 -4.70 3.67 -13.23
N PHE A 32 -4.11 3.02 -12.24
CA PHE A 32 -4.23 3.41 -10.84
C PHE A 32 -3.52 4.74 -10.55
N ALA A 33 -2.37 5.01 -11.19
CA ALA A 33 -1.65 6.27 -11.08
C ALA A 33 -2.47 7.44 -11.64
N HIS A 34 -3.12 7.24 -12.79
CA HIS A 34 -3.88 8.29 -13.47
C HIS A 34 -5.28 8.51 -12.89
N ASN A 35 -5.99 7.43 -12.55
CA ASN A 35 -7.42 7.50 -12.25
C ASN A 35 -7.74 7.33 -10.76
N GLY A 36 -6.84 6.76 -9.97
CA GLY A 36 -7.14 6.18 -8.66
C GLY A 36 -7.70 4.75 -8.79
N ILE A 37 -7.73 3.99 -7.69
CA ILE A 37 -8.22 2.59 -7.65
C ILE A 37 -9.75 2.57 -7.82
N ASP A 38 -10.48 3.54 -7.27
CA ASP A 38 -11.94 3.60 -7.27
C ASP A 38 -12.49 3.74 -8.68
N ARG A 39 -11.86 4.61 -9.48
CA ARG A 39 -12.23 4.83 -10.88
C ARG A 39 -11.61 3.83 -11.85
N THR A 40 -10.82 2.87 -11.36
CA THR A 40 -10.20 1.83 -12.18
C THR A 40 -10.88 0.48 -11.96
N SER A 41 -11.53 -0.04 -13.00
CA SER A 41 -12.13 -1.38 -12.94
C SER A 41 -11.15 -2.46 -13.40
N ILE A 42 -11.34 -3.71 -12.91
CA ILE A 42 -10.59 -4.88 -13.40
C ILE A 42 -10.73 -5.04 -14.91
N ARG A 43 -11.92 -4.75 -15.47
CA ARG A 43 -12.16 -4.78 -16.92
C ARG A 43 -11.34 -3.74 -17.68
N ALA A 44 -11.19 -2.53 -17.14
CA ALA A 44 -10.36 -1.50 -17.75
C ALA A 44 -8.88 -1.91 -17.78
N VAL A 45 -8.38 -2.52 -16.69
CA VAL A 45 -7.03 -3.07 -16.64
C VAL A 45 -6.87 -4.20 -17.65
N ALA A 46 -7.80 -5.15 -17.70
CA ALA A 46 -7.76 -6.28 -18.62
C ALA A 46 -7.74 -5.82 -20.09
N ALA A 47 -8.60 -4.85 -20.44
CA ALA A 47 -8.65 -4.26 -21.77
C ALA A 47 -7.32 -3.59 -22.16
N LYS A 48 -6.73 -2.78 -21.27
CA LYS A 48 -5.43 -2.13 -21.50
C LYS A 48 -4.29 -3.14 -21.59
N ALA A 49 -4.33 -4.18 -20.77
CA ALA A 49 -3.35 -5.25 -20.79
C ALA A 49 -3.54 -6.21 -21.98
N GLY A 50 -4.64 -6.11 -22.74
CA GLY A 50 -4.94 -7.00 -23.85
C GLY A 50 -5.21 -8.45 -23.42
N VAL A 51 -5.91 -8.64 -22.29
CA VAL A 51 -6.26 -9.95 -21.71
C VAL A 51 -7.73 -10.00 -21.31
N ASP A 52 -8.22 -11.21 -21.00
CA ASP A 52 -9.55 -11.40 -20.43
C ASP A 52 -9.60 -11.02 -18.93
N ALA A 53 -10.72 -10.47 -18.47
CA ALA A 53 -10.90 -10.08 -17.07
C ALA A 53 -10.85 -11.27 -16.09
N ALA A 54 -11.30 -12.46 -16.50
CA ALA A 54 -11.18 -13.68 -15.71
C ALA A 54 -9.71 -14.06 -15.47
N LEU A 55 -8.82 -13.75 -16.43
CA LEU A 55 -7.39 -13.99 -16.28
C LEU A 55 -6.77 -13.05 -15.23
N VAL A 56 -7.20 -11.79 -15.18
CA VAL A 56 -6.79 -10.85 -14.13
C VAL A 56 -7.25 -11.34 -12.75
N HIS A 57 -8.51 -11.76 -12.63
CA HIS A 57 -9.03 -12.36 -11.39
C HIS A 57 -8.27 -13.64 -10.99
N HIS A 58 -7.91 -14.48 -11.96
CA HIS A 58 -7.13 -15.70 -11.71
C HIS A 58 -5.74 -15.39 -11.13
N TYR A 59 -5.05 -14.37 -11.65
CA TYR A 59 -3.70 -14.01 -11.17
C TYR A 59 -3.70 -13.24 -9.85
N PHE A 60 -4.71 -12.39 -9.62
CA PHE A 60 -4.64 -11.37 -8.57
C PHE A 60 -5.82 -11.34 -7.62
N GLY A 61 -6.91 -12.08 -7.87
CA GLY A 61 -8.09 -12.07 -7.02
C GLY A 61 -8.84 -10.74 -7.08
N THR A 62 -8.75 -9.93 -6.03
CA THR A 62 -9.50 -8.66 -5.89
C THR A 62 -8.80 -7.46 -6.52
N LYS A 63 -9.54 -6.35 -6.72
CA LYS A 63 -8.96 -5.06 -7.17
C LYS A 63 -7.88 -4.57 -6.21
N GLN A 64 -8.09 -4.75 -4.91
CA GLN A 64 -7.15 -4.38 -3.85
C GLN A 64 -5.87 -5.23 -3.91
N GLN A 65 -5.99 -6.53 -4.15
CA GLN A 65 -4.84 -7.43 -4.30
C GLN A 65 -4.06 -7.14 -5.60
N LEU A 66 -4.75 -6.86 -6.71
CA LEU A 66 -4.10 -6.39 -7.94
C LEU A 66 -3.35 -5.08 -7.72
N PHE A 67 -3.96 -4.12 -7.03
CA PHE A 67 -3.31 -2.86 -6.70
C PHE A 67 -2.06 -3.09 -5.86
N ALA A 68 -2.15 -3.84 -4.75
CA ALA A 68 -1.00 -4.18 -3.92
C ALA A 68 0.14 -4.82 -4.74
N ALA A 69 -0.20 -5.75 -5.63
CA ALA A 69 0.78 -6.36 -6.54
C ALA A 69 1.39 -5.33 -7.53
N ALA A 70 0.59 -4.40 -8.05
CA ALA A 70 1.02 -3.36 -8.99
C ALA A 70 2.03 -2.40 -8.37
N ILE A 71 1.82 -1.97 -7.14
CA ILE A 71 2.78 -1.10 -6.42
C ILE A 71 3.91 -1.87 -5.72
N HIS A 72 4.12 -3.13 -6.09
CA HIS A 72 5.12 -4.02 -5.48
C HIS A 72 5.04 -4.06 -3.95
N ILE A 73 3.83 -4.01 -3.39
CA ILE A 73 3.61 -4.29 -1.98
C ILE A 73 3.37 -5.80 -1.86
N PRO A 74 4.34 -6.59 -1.37
CA PRO A 74 4.23 -8.04 -1.25
C PRO A 74 3.37 -8.46 -0.03
N ILE A 75 2.36 -7.67 0.32
CA ILE A 75 1.51 -7.87 1.50
C ILE A 75 0.07 -7.83 1.05
N ASP A 76 -0.70 -8.85 1.41
CA ASP A 76 -2.15 -8.81 1.27
C ASP A 76 -2.69 -7.73 2.23
N PRO A 77 -3.32 -6.65 1.73
CA PRO A 77 -3.87 -5.59 2.58
C PRO A 77 -4.83 -6.10 3.66
N MET A 78 -5.48 -7.25 3.44
CA MET A 78 -6.42 -7.86 4.40
C MET A 78 -5.75 -8.31 5.70
N VAL A 79 -4.46 -8.64 5.67
CA VAL A 79 -3.70 -9.01 6.88
C VAL A 79 -3.59 -7.83 7.85
N ILE A 80 -3.58 -6.61 7.31
CA ILE A 80 -3.51 -5.37 8.10
C ILE A 80 -4.93 -4.88 8.43
N ILE A 81 -5.82 -4.87 7.43
CA ILE A 81 -7.18 -4.34 7.56
C ILE A 81 -8.03 -5.15 8.53
N GLY A 82 -7.94 -6.49 8.51
CA GLY A 82 -8.76 -7.36 9.38
C GLY A 82 -8.63 -7.00 10.87
N PRO A 83 -7.42 -7.04 11.44
CA PRO A 83 -7.19 -6.66 12.84
C PRO A 83 -7.59 -5.22 13.17
N ILE A 84 -7.45 -4.28 12.23
CA ILE A 84 -7.89 -2.89 12.40
C ILE A 84 -9.41 -2.83 12.50
N ARG A 85 -10.11 -3.52 11.61
CA ARG A 85 -11.58 -3.56 11.54
C ARG A 85 -12.21 -4.10 12.82
N GLU A 86 -11.57 -5.09 13.43
CA GLU A 86 -12.05 -5.73 14.66
C GLU A 86 -11.72 -4.93 15.94
N ALA A 87 -10.68 -4.12 15.93
CA ALA A 87 -10.25 -3.36 17.11
C ALA A 87 -11.23 -2.22 17.45
N PRO A 88 -11.54 -1.94 18.74
CA PRO A 88 -12.31 -0.76 19.16
C PRO A 88 -11.69 0.56 18.68
N VAL A 89 -12.52 1.58 18.44
CA VAL A 89 -12.06 2.88 17.89
C VAL A 89 -11.07 3.57 18.84
N GLU A 90 -11.25 3.36 20.13
CA GLU A 90 -10.47 3.92 21.24
C GLU A 90 -9.05 3.34 21.31
N GLU A 91 -8.82 2.18 20.67
CA GLU A 91 -7.53 1.48 20.66
C GLU A 91 -6.76 1.70 19.35
N LEU A 92 -7.39 2.28 18.32
CA LEU A 92 -6.83 2.37 16.98
C LEU A 92 -5.52 3.18 16.94
N GLY A 93 -5.39 4.22 17.76
CA GLY A 93 -4.19 5.04 17.84
C GLY A 93 -2.94 4.24 18.22
N TYR A 94 -3.09 3.21 19.08
CA TYR A 94 -2.01 2.28 19.40
C TYR A 94 -1.92 1.13 18.39
N LYS A 95 -3.07 0.52 18.05
CA LYS A 95 -3.13 -0.66 17.19
C LYS A 95 -2.52 -0.42 15.81
N LEU A 96 -2.79 0.75 15.20
CA LEU A 96 -2.32 1.10 13.86
C LEU A 96 -0.78 1.07 13.76
N PRO A 97 -0.01 1.87 14.53
CA PRO A 97 1.44 1.84 14.45
C PRO A 97 2.03 0.51 14.93
N SER A 98 1.42 -0.20 15.89
CA SER A 98 1.90 -1.53 16.32
C SER A 98 1.81 -2.60 15.22
N LEU A 99 0.84 -2.50 14.31
CA LEU A 99 0.73 -3.40 13.16
C LEU A 99 1.62 -2.96 12.00
N LEU A 100 1.73 -1.65 11.76
CA LEU A 100 2.41 -1.10 10.60
C LEU A 100 3.93 -1.04 10.76
N LEU A 101 4.47 -0.64 11.92
CA LEU A 101 5.92 -0.46 12.09
C LEU A 101 6.73 -1.76 11.92
N PRO A 102 6.32 -2.91 12.48
CA PRO A 102 7.06 -4.17 12.28
C PRO A 102 7.16 -4.59 10.81
N ILE A 103 6.21 -4.20 9.97
CA ILE A 103 6.24 -4.48 8.54
C ILE A 103 7.45 -3.79 7.88
N TRP A 104 7.74 -2.55 8.27
CA TRP A 104 8.87 -1.78 7.73
C TRP A 104 10.23 -2.32 8.19
N ASP A 105 10.28 -2.89 9.38
CA ASP A 105 11.49 -3.53 9.93
C ASP A 105 11.75 -4.93 9.35
N SER A 106 10.79 -5.49 8.59
CA SER A 106 10.91 -6.81 7.95
C SER A 106 11.61 -6.77 6.58
N GLU A 107 11.96 -7.94 6.04
CA GLU A 107 12.49 -8.08 4.68
C GLU A 107 11.53 -7.50 3.61
N LEU A 108 10.21 -7.58 3.85
CA LEU A 108 9.19 -6.98 2.99
C LEU A 108 9.27 -5.45 3.02
N GLY A 109 9.54 -4.89 4.20
CA GLY A 109 9.75 -3.46 4.43
C GLY A 109 10.91 -2.90 3.63
N ALA A 110 12.01 -3.65 3.48
CA ALA A 110 13.15 -3.24 2.65
C ALA A 110 12.76 -3.02 1.18
N GLY A 111 11.89 -3.87 0.62
CA GLY A 111 11.34 -3.71 -0.72
C GLY A 111 10.45 -2.48 -0.85
N LEU A 112 9.56 -2.24 0.13
CA LEU A 112 8.71 -1.05 0.19
C LEU A 112 9.52 0.24 0.26
N ILE A 113 10.58 0.26 1.07
CA ILE A 113 11.52 1.38 1.23
C ILE A 113 12.23 1.66 -0.10
N ALA A 114 12.68 0.63 -0.82
CA ALA A 114 13.31 0.77 -2.13
C ALA A 114 12.32 1.38 -3.16
N THR A 115 11.08 0.89 -3.19
CA THR A 115 10.01 1.45 -4.01
C THR A 115 9.76 2.91 -3.68
N LEU A 116 9.58 3.26 -2.40
CA LEU A 116 9.38 4.65 -1.96
C LEU A 116 10.55 5.56 -2.34
N ARG A 117 11.80 5.08 -2.21
CA ARG A 117 12.99 5.85 -2.62
C ARG A 117 12.98 6.13 -4.12
N SER A 118 12.59 5.16 -4.93
CA SER A 118 12.42 5.32 -6.39
C SER A 118 11.36 6.38 -6.73
N LEU A 119 10.23 6.38 -6.01
CA LEU A 119 9.16 7.35 -6.19
C LEU A 119 9.60 8.79 -5.90
N ILE A 120 10.40 8.99 -4.85
CA ILE A 120 10.96 10.30 -4.47
C ILE A 120 11.93 10.83 -5.53
N SER A 121 12.67 9.95 -6.20
CA SER A 121 13.62 10.32 -7.27
C SER A 121 12.97 10.68 -8.62
N GLY A 122 11.64 10.58 -8.75
CA GLY A 122 10.90 11.40 -9.72
C GLY A 122 10.15 10.70 -10.85
N SER A 123 9.20 9.78 -10.58
CA SER A 123 8.21 9.44 -11.62
C SER A 123 6.81 8.97 -11.21
N ASP A 124 6.43 8.84 -9.92
CA ASP A 124 5.09 8.31 -9.61
C ASP A 124 4.47 8.70 -8.25
N VAL A 125 4.42 10.00 -7.94
CA VAL A 125 3.71 10.50 -6.74
C VAL A 125 2.21 10.13 -6.73
N GLY A 126 1.62 9.89 -7.91
CA GLY A 126 0.21 9.50 -8.08
C GLY A 126 -0.15 8.16 -7.44
N LEU A 127 0.73 7.15 -7.53
CA LEU A 127 0.48 5.84 -6.92
C LEU A 127 0.53 5.88 -5.39
N ALA A 128 1.47 6.65 -4.83
CA ALA A 128 1.56 6.87 -3.38
C ALA A 128 0.31 7.60 -2.86
N ARG A 129 -0.17 8.60 -3.60
CA ARG A 129 -1.41 9.32 -3.30
C ARG A 129 -2.63 8.39 -3.32
N SER A 130 -2.82 7.60 -4.38
CA SER A 130 -3.94 6.65 -4.49
C SER A 130 -3.92 5.59 -3.38
N PHE A 131 -2.74 5.10 -2.98
CA PHE A 131 -2.60 4.15 -1.87
C PHE A 131 -3.06 4.75 -0.53
N LEU A 132 -2.60 5.96 -0.22
CA LEU A 132 -2.96 6.65 1.03
C LEU A 132 -4.43 7.07 1.05
N GLU A 133 -4.99 7.50 -0.09
CA GLU A 133 -6.36 8.00 -0.18
C GLU A 133 -7.39 6.87 -0.03
N GLU A 134 -7.16 5.65 -0.54
CA GLU A 134 -8.23 4.63 -0.59
C GLU A 134 -8.19 3.57 0.49
N VAL A 135 -7.01 3.06 0.88
CA VAL A 135 -6.96 1.93 1.81
C VAL A 135 -7.26 2.38 3.25
N VAL A 136 -6.74 3.54 3.64
CA VAL A 136 -6.88 4.06 5.00
C VAL A 136 -8.23 4.76 5.16
N THR A 137 -8.64 5.59 4.21
CA THR A 137 -9.87 6.40 4.32
C THR A 137 -11.13 5.56 4.23
N VAL A 138 -11.19 4.55 3.36
CA VAL A 138 -12.42 3.75 3.17
C VAL A 138 -12.70 2.90 4.41
N GLU A 139 -11.68 2.27 4.99
CA GLU A 139 -11.84 1.35 6.12
C GLU A 139 -11.96 2.07 7.48
N LEU A 140 -11.17 3.13 7.71
CA LEU A 140 -11.19 3.85 8.98
C LEU A 140 -12.13 5.05 8.97
N GLY A 141 -12.30 5.72 7.84
CA GLY A 141 -12.99 7.01 7.76
C GLY A 141 -14.41 6.94 8.29
N SER A 142 -15.18 5.92 7.88
CA SER A 142 -16.56 5.72 8.35
C SER A 142 -16.66 5.47 9.86
N ARG A 143 -15.64 4.81 10.45
CA ARG A 143 -15.63 4.46 11.88
C ARG A 143 -15.30 5.63 12.78
N VAL A 144 -14.63 6.64 12.22
CA VAL A 144 -14.22 7.86 12.93
C VAL A 144 -14.92 9.10 12.38
N ASP A 145 -16.04 8.91 11.67
CA ASP A 145 -16.84 9.99 11.11
C ASP A 145 -17.72 10.67 12.17
N ASN A 146 -17.06 11.18 13.20
CA ASN A 146 -17.71 11.86 14.31
C ASN A 146 -16.91 13.11 14.70
N PRO A 147 -17.45 14.34 14.50
CA PRO A 147 -18.74 14.63 13.87
C PRO A 147 -18.85 14.14 12.40
N PRO A 148 -20.06 13.93 11.86
CA PRO A 148 -20.24 13.48 10.48
C PRO A 148 -19.53 14.37 9.46
N GLY A 149 -18.91 13.78 8.44
CA GLY A 149 -18.08 14.46 7.44
C GLY A 149 -16.61 14.66 7.82
N THR A 150 -16.21 14.36 9.06
CA THR A 150 -14.82 14.52 9.53
C THR A 150 -13.95 13.28 9.31
N GLY A 151 -14.53 12.12 9.01
CA GLY A 151 -13.81 10.85 8.93
C GLY A 151 -12.61 10.89 7.99
N LYS A 152 -12.76 11.54 6.83
CA LYS A 152 -11.68 11.71 5.84
C LYS A 152 -10.51 12.55 6.34
N ILE A 153 -10.77 13.70 6.96
CA ILE A 153 -9.67 14.58 7.41
C ILE A 153 -8.93 13.95 8.59
N ARG A 154 -9.66 13.25 9.47
CA ARG A 154 -9.08 12.49 10.59
C ARG A 154 -8.12 11.40 10.13
N THR A 155 -8.52 10.60 9.13
CA THR A 155 -7.64 9.57 8.57
C THR A 155 -6.43 10.17 7.83
N GLN A 156 -6.59 11.34 7.21
CA GLN A 156 -5.48 12.06 6.57
C GLN A 156 -4.42 12.55 7.56
N PHE A 157 -4.81 13.04 8.75
CA PHE A 157 -3.86 13.39 9.81
C PHE A 157 -3.10 12.17 10.36
N VAL A 158 -3.78 11.02 10.49
CA VAL A 158 -3.11 9.77 10.87
C VAL A 158 -2.10 9.34 9.79
N ALA A 159 -2.52 9.36 8.53
CA ALA A 159 -1.67 8.99 7.40
C ALA A 159 -0.43 9.90 7.30
N SER A 160 -0.58 11.21 7.49
CA SER A 160 0.55 12.16 7.43
C SER A 160 1.56 11.91 8.54
N GLN A 161 1.10 11.63 9.77
CA GLN A 161 1.98 11.31 10.89
C GLN A 161 2.75 10.00 10.64
N LEU A 162 2.06 8.94 10.19
CA LEU A 162 2.70 7.66 9.88
C LEU A 162 3.69 7.78 8.72
N MET A 163 3.35 8.54 7.68
CA MET A 163 4.28 8.84 6.59
C MET A 163 5.52 9.59 7.09
N GLY A 164 5.34 10.56 7.99
CA GLY A 164 6.45 11.28 8.63
C GLY A 164 7.38 10.34 9.39
N VAL A 165 6.84 9.36 10.12
CA VAL A 165 7.63 8.31 10.78
C VAL A 165 8.42 7.51 9.75
N VAL A 166 7.77 7.07 8.65
CA VAL A 166 8.44 6.29 7.60
C VAL A 166 9.59 7.09 6.98
N MET A 167 9.35 8.35 6.64
CA MET A 167 10.34 9.25 6.06
C MET A 167 11.51 9.49 7.02
N ALA A 168 11.24 9.86 8.27
CA ALA A 168 12.27 10.17 9.25
C ALA A 168 13.09 8.93 9.65
N ARG A 169 12.45 7.76 9.81
CA ARG A 169 13.09 6.53 10.31
C ARG A 169 13.81 5.75 9.21
N TYR A 170 13.19 5.54 8.05
CA TYR A 170 13.67 4.60 7.04
C TYR A 170 14.31 5.24 5.81
N ILE A 171 13.93 6.49 5.50
CA ILE A 171 14.42 7.19 4.30
C ILE A 171 15.54 8.15 4.67
N VAL A 172 15.23 9.16 5.48
CA VAL A 172 16.18 10.20 5.91
C VAL A 172 17.09 9.69 7.02
N ARG A 173 16.60 8.75 7.84
CA ARG A 173 17.32 8.15 8.99
C ARG A 173 17.80 9.20 10.00
N ILE A 174 16.89 10.05 10.48
CA ILE A 174 17.16 11.08 11.49
C ILE A 174 17.46 10.41 12.85
N GLU A 175 18.57 10.76 13.51
CA GLU A 175 18.93 10.22 14.83
C GLU A 175 18.57 11.17 15.98
N PRO A 176 18.22 10.66 17.18
CA PRO A 176 18.21 9.24 17.59
C PRO A 176 16.97 8.45 17.12
N PHE A 177 16.03 9.10 16.43
CA PHE A 177 14.72 8.55 16.08
C PHE A 177 14.79 7.26 15.25
N ALA A 178 15.71 7.19 14.29
CA ALA A 178 15.91 6.05 13.42
C ALA A 178 16.36 4.79 14.19
N SER A 179 17.10 4.97 15.29
CA SER A 179 17.62 3.86 16.11
C SER A 179 16.75 3.51 17.32
N LEU A 180 15.66 4.24 17.60
CA LEU A 180 14.75 3.90 18.70
C LEU A 180 14.10 2.53 18.50
N PRO A 181 13.79 1.78 19.57
CA PRO A 181 12.91 0.62 19.47
C PRO A 181 11.54 1.02 18.92
N ALA A 182 10.98 0.20 18.00
CA ALA A 182 9.68 0.50 17.37
C ALA A 182 8.57 0.73 18.41
N GLU A 183 8.55 -0.07 19.47
CA GLU A 183 7.59 0.06 20.57
C GLU A 183 7.64 1.43 21.26
N GLN A 184 8.82 2.03 21.42
CA GLN A 184 8.92 3.38 21.99
C GLN A 184 8.32 4.42 21.05
N ILE A 185 8.50 4.25 19.73
CA ILE A 185 7.85 5.12 18.74
C ILE A 185 6.34 4.96 18.79
N VAL A 186 5.85 3.71 18.80
CA VAL A 186 4.41 3.38 18.95
C VAL A 186 3.82 4.10 20.16
N GLN A 187 4.38 3.89 21.35
CA GLN A 187 3.90 4.47 22.60
C GLN A 187 3.91 6.00 22.56
N THR A 188 4.91 6.60 21.90
CA THR A 188 5.03 8.06 21.80
C THR A 188 4.01 8.67 20.85
N ILE A 189 3.75 8.05 19.69
CA ILE A 189 2.86 8.63 18.68
C ILE A 189 1.40 8.22 18.88
N ALA A 190 1.12 7.10 19.53
CA ALA A 190 -0.22 6.55 19.68
C ALA A 190 -1.25 7.53 20.26
N PRO A 191 -0.93 8.32 21.31
CA PRO A 191 -1.87 9.32 21.82
C PRO A 191 -2.21 10.41 20.78
N ASN A 192 -1.26 10.82 19.95
CA ASN A 192 -1.49 11.79 18.88
C ASN A 192 -2.36 11.21 17.77
N LEU A 193 -2.10 9.96 17.38
CA LEU A 193 -2.94 9.26 16.40
C LEU A 193 -4.38 9.10 16.92
N GLN A 194 -4.56 8.72 18.19
CA GLN A 194 -5.88 8.62 18.81
C GLN A 194 -6.58 9.98 18.86
N ARG A 195 -5.84 11.06 19.18
CA ARG A 195 -6.35 12.44 19.15
C ARG A 195 -6.83 12.83 17.75
N TYR A 196 -6.10 12.48 16.69
CA TYR A 196 -6.57 12.73 15.32
C TYR A 196 -7.86 11.96 15.01
N LEU A 197 -7.94 10.69 15.42
CA LEU A 197 -9.09 9.83 15.15
C LEU A 197 -10.35 10.24 15.92
N THR A 198 -10.23 10.70 17.17
CA THR A 198 -11.40 10.83 18.06
C THR A 198 -11.46 12.14 18.84
N GLY A 199 -10.38 12.91 18.87
CA GLY A 199 -10.32 14.18 19.56
C GLY A 199 -11.02 15.32 18.83
N GLU A 200 -11.08 16.48 19.47
CA GLU A 200 -11.60 17.71 18.87
C GLU A 200 -10.73 18.15 17.69
N LEU A 201 -11.40 18.57 16.62
CA LEU A 201 -10.79 19.24 15.48
C LEU A 201 -11.04 20.75 15.60
N PRO A 202 -10.15 21.58 15.01
CA PRO A 202 -10.43 22.99 14.78
C PRO A 202 -11.80 23.21 14.11
N ASP A 203 -12.49 24.28 14.49
CA ASP A 203 -13.88 24.57 14.09
C ASP A 203 -14.08 24.66 12.57
N ASP A 204 -13.04 24.96 11.79
CA ASP A 204 -13.06 25.09 10.33
C ASP A 204 -12.87 23.75 9.58
N LEU A 205 -12.54 22.67 10.29
CA LEU A 205 -12.32 21.33 9.75
C LEU A 205 -13.49 20.36 10.00
N ALA A 206 -14.46 20.78 10.82
CA ALA A 206 -15.74 20.09 11.00
C ALA A 206 -16.83 20.83 10.20
N PRO A 207 -17.59 20.14 9.34
CA PRO A 207 -18.68 20.76 8.57
C PRO A 207 -19.88 21.16 9.44
#